data_AF-A0A817RGH2-F1
#
_entry.id   AF-A0A817RGH2-F1
#
_cell.length_a   1.000
_cell.length_b   1.000
_cell.length_c   1.000
_cell.angle_alpha   90.00
_cell.angle_beta   90.00
_cell.angle_gamma   90.00
#
_symmetry.space_group_name_H-M   'P 1'
#
loop_
_entity.id
_entity.type
_entity.pdbx_description
1 polymer ?
#
loop_
_entity_poly.entity_id
_entity_poly.type
_entity_poly.pdbx_seq_one_letter_code
_entity_poly.pdbx_strand_id
1 'polypeptide(L)'
;MCFDSNKQYLGAGDVMKNYSVKLEKGDFVIRMQIRHDKYDLLERLLKDNGGTGLALHMEHKKKIQASTIKLQWGHQMPIYMTTVPEDKLPKIINSTAGTFLFGTMTFPKNEKMKKLV
;
A
#
# COMPACT_ATOMS: atom_id res chain seq x y z
N MET A 1 -1.34 12.87 -11.72
CA MET A 1 -2.72 13.34 -12.00
C MET A 1 -3.58 12.14 -12.37
N CYS A 2 -4.80 12.05 -11.85
CA CYS A 2 -5.77 10.99 -12.09
C CYS A 2 -6.97 11.54 -12.86
N PHE A 3 -7.42 10.79 -13.86
CA PHE A 3 -8.54 11.14 -14.73
C PHE A 3 -9.52 9.96 -14.87
N ASP A 4 -10.80 10.26 -15.02
CA ASP A 4 -11.83 9.25 -15.35
C ASP A 4 -11.88 8.96 -16.87
N SER A 5 -12.74 8.02 -17.28
CA SER A 5 -12.98 7.69 -18.70
C SER A 5 -13.48 8.88 -19.53
N ASN A 6 -14.12 9.87 -18.91
CA ASN A 6 -14.58 11.09 -19.56
C ASN A 6 -13.48 12.16 -19.64
N LYS A 7 -12.24 11.82 -19.27
CA LYS A 7 -11.08 12.72 -19.18
C LYS A 7 -11.27 13.84 -18.16
N GLN A 8 -12.20 13.70 -17.23
CA GLN A 8 -12.38 14.62 -16.13
C GLN A 8 -11.28 14.41 -15.09
N TYR A 9 -10.80 15.53 -14.55
CA TYR A 9 -9.78 15.53 -13.52
C TYR A 9 -10.37 15.13 -12.17
N LEU A 10 -9.79 14.11 -11.52
CA LEU A 10 -10.24 13.61 -10.21
C LEU A 10 -9.31 14.05 -9.07
N GLY A 11 -8.02 14.20 -9.35
CA GLY A 11 -7.04 14.58 -8.33
C GLY A 11 -5.59 14.43 -8.76
N ALA A 12 -4.69 14.98 -7.95
CA ALA A 12 -3.26 14.89 -8.13
C ALA A 12 -2.57 14.86 -6.77
N GLY A 13 -1.38 14.28 -6.74
CA GLY A 13 -0.51 14.25 -5.58
C GLY A 13 0.93 14.53 -5.97
N ASP A 14 1.74 14.78 -4.96
CA ASP A 14 3.18 15.00 -5.03
C ASP A 14 3.85 14.39 -3.78
N VAL A 15 5.18 14.44 -3.67
CA VAL A 15 5.99 13.76 -2.66
C VAL A 15 5.65 14.13 -1.21
N MET A 16 4.99 15.26 -0.99
CA MET A 16 4.87 15.88 0.33
C MET A 16 3.70 15.37 1.21
N LYS A 17 2.69 14.68 0.64
CA LYS A 17 1.50 14.24 1.41
C LYS A 17 0.91 12.93 0.90
N ASN A 18 0.21 12.23 1.79
CA ASN A 18 -0.65 11.11 1.42
C ASN A 18 -1.94 11.66 0.79
N TYR A 19 -2.06 11.55 -0.53
CA TYR A 19 -3.26 11.94 -1.27
C TYR A 19 -4.18 10.73 -1.44
N SER A 20 -5.38 10.79 -0.87
CA SER A 20 -6.42 9.78 -1.05
C SER A 20 -7.57 10.35 -1.88
N VAL A 21 -7.81 9.78 -3.06
CA VAL A 21 -8.96 10.10 -3.90
C VAL A 21 -9.93 8.93 -3.82
N LYS A 22 -11.19 9.19 -3.47
CA LYS A 22 -12.24 8.16 -3.53
C LYS A 22 -12.59 7.93 -4.99
N LEU A 23 -12.44 6.69 -5.45
CA LEU A 23 -12.75 6.30 -6.82
C LEU A 23 -14.01 5.43 -6.82
N GLU A 24 -14.89 5.68 -7.78
CA GLU A 24 -15.99 4.79 -8.09
C GLU A 24 -15.50 3.61 -8.95
N LYS A 25 -16.33 2.59 -9.12
CA LYS A 25 -15.97 1.47 -9.99
C LYS A 25 -15.94 1.96 -11.45
N GLY A 26 -14.77 1.93 -12.07
CA GLY A 26 -14.57 2.35 -13.44
C GLY A 26 -13.11 2.27 -13.89
N ASP A 27 -12.86 2.75 -15.09
CA ASP A 27 -11.52 2.84 -15.67
C ASP A 27 -10.94 4.24 -15.43
N PHE A 28 -9.66 4.30 -15.08
CA PHE A 28 -8.97 5.54 -14.74
C PHE A 28 -7.61 5.62 -15.42
N VAL A 29 -7.21 6.83 -15.77
CA VAL A 29 -5.90 7.12 -16.35
C VAL A 29 -5.08 7.92 -15.36
N ILE A 30 -3.91 7.41 -15.01
CA ILE A 30 -2.96 8.10 -14.14
C ILE A 30 -1.76 8.55 -14.97
N ARG A 31 -1.47 9.85 -14.91
CA ARG A 31 -0.33 10.48 -15.59
C ARG A 31 0.64 11.03 -14.56
N MET A 32 1.92 10.69 -14.71
CA MET A 32 3.01 11.28 -13.96
C MET A 32 3.97 11.99 -14.93
N GLN A 33 4.40 13.19 -14.57
CA GLN A 33 5.36 13.96 -15.35
C GLN A 33 6.67 14.05 -14.57
N ILE A 34 7.75 13.54 -15.15
CA ILE A 34 9.11 13.67 -14.61
C ILE A 34 9.88 14.61 -15.53
N ARG A 35 10.58 15.57 -14.94
CA ARG A 35 11.43 16.52 -15.65
C ARG A 35 12.86 16.36 -15.16
N HIS A 36 13.79 16.26 -16.09
CA HIS A 36 15.22 16.16 -15.80
C HIS A 36 16.00 16.70 -17.01
N ASP A 37 17.13 17.35 -16.77
CA ASP A 37 17.89 18.00 -17.85
C ASP A 37 18.61 16.98 -18.75
N LYS A 38 19.04 15.86 -18.17
CA LYS A 38 19.68 14.76 -18.90
C LYS A 38 18.67 13.73 -19.35
N TYR A 39 18.50 13.59 -20.66
CA TYR A 39 17.57 12.64 -21.27
C TYR A 39 17.95 11.17 -20.98
N ASP A 40 19.24 10.84 -20.93
CA ASP A 40 19.71 9.47 -20.69
C ASP A 40 19.23 8.92 -19.33
N LEU A 41 19.14 9.79 -18.32
CA LEU A 41 18.65 9.42 -16.99
C LEU A 41 17.13 9.23 -16.96
N LEU A 42 16.38 10.02 -17.74
CA LEU A 42 14.93 9.82 -17.95
C LEU A 42 14.66 8.49 -18.66
N GLU A 43 15.43 8.18 -19.68
CA GLU A 43 15.27 6.96 -20.46
C GLU A 43 15.62 5.71 -19.63
N ARG A 44 16.69 5.79 -18.83
CA ARG A 44 17.05 4.72 -17.88
C ARG A 44 15.95 4.47 -16.86
N LEU A 45 15.32 5.53 -16.34
CA LEU A 45 14.22 5.41 -15.39
C LEU A 45 13.02 4.67 -15.99
N LEU A 46 12.73 4.88 -17.28
CA LEU A 46 11.66 4.21 -18.01
C LEU A 46 11.98 2.74 -18.30
N LYS A 47 13.23 2.44 -18.67
CA LYS A 47 13.69 1.07 -19.00
C LYS A 47 13.83 0.17 -17.77
N ASP A 48 14.44 0.68 -16.69
CA ASP A 48 14.75 -0.13 -15.51
C ASP A 48 13.54 -0.34 -14.59
N ASN A 49 12.53 0.54 -14.58
CA ASN A 49 11.40 0.47 -13.65
C ASN A 49 10.07 -0.03 -14.26
N GLY A 50 10.00 -0.39 -15.54
CA GLY A 50 8.77 -0.96 -16.12
C GLY A 50 7.50 -0.12 -15.88
N GLY A 51 7.65 1.21 -15.81
CA GLY A 51 6.64 2.10 -15.24
C GLY A 51 7.00 2.46 -13.80
N THR A 52 7.70 3.58 -13.64
CA THR A 52 7.91 4.30 -12.38
C THR A 52 6.82 4.00 -11.35
N GLY A 53 7.22 3.36 -10.24
CA GLY A 53 6.36 2.78 -9.22
C GLY A 53 5.20 3.67 -8.80
N LEU A 54 4.11 3.59 -9.54
CA LEU A 54 2.84 4.13 -9.14
C LEU A 54 2.25 3.10 -8.18
N ALA A 55 2.67 3.17 -6.92
CA ALA A 55 2.15 2.31 -5.88
C ALA A 55 0.68 2.67 -5.66
N LEU A 56 -0.22 1.92 -6.28
CA LEU A 56 -1.65 1.98 -6.00
C LEU A 56 -1.87 1.40 -4.60
N HIS A 57 -1.92 2.28 -3.60
CA HIS A 57 -2.20 1.88 -2.23
C HIS A 57 -3.70 1.66 -2.06
N MET A 58 -4.10 0.39 -2.05
CA MET A 58 -5.46 -0.03 -1.75
C MET A 58 -5.56 -0.35 -0.25
N GLU A 59 -6.20 0.54 0.51
CA GLU A 59 -6.35 0.35 1.94
C GLU A 59 -7.41 -0.73 2.22
N HIS A 60 -6.98 -1.91 2.67
CA HIS A 60 -7.87 -2.98 3.12
C HIS A 60 -7.72 -3.19 4.64
N LYS A 61 -8.69 -2.71 5.41
CA LYS A 61 -8.70 -2.84 6.88
C LYS A 61 -9.24 -4.20 7.30
N LYS A 62 -8.41 -5.24 7.24
CA LYS A 62 -8.74 -6.55 7.82
C LYS A 62 -7.89 -6.83 9.05
N LYS A 63 -8.55 -6.94 10.20
CA LYS A 63 -7.91 -7.26 11.46
C LYS A 63 -7.71 -8.77 11.54
N ILE A 64 -6.47 -9.23 11.56
CA ILE A 64 -6.16 -10.62 11.92
C ILE A 64 -6.26 -10.70 13.44
N GLN A 65 -7.29 -11.38 13.95
CA GLN A 65 -7.46 -11.63 15.38
C GLN A 65 -6.65 -12.88 15.76
N ALA A 66 -5.67 -12.68 16.64
CA ALA A 66 -5.00 -13.76 17.36
C ALA A 66 -5.55 -13.86 18.79
N SER A 67 -5.37 -15.01 19.43
CA SER A 67 -5.68 -15.19 20.85
C SER A 67 -4.84 -14.25 21.72
N THR A 68 -5.44 -13.74 22.81
CA THR A 68 -4.72 -12.90 23.78
C THR A 68 -3.87 -13.79 24.70
N ILE A 69 -2.59 -13.48 24.83
CA ILE A 69 -1.67 -14.16 25.76
C ILE A 69 -1.14 -13.15 26.77
N LYS A 70 -1.06 -13.52 28.06
CA LYS A 70 -0.40 -12.73 29.10
C LYS A 70 1.06 -13.17 29.19
N LEU A 71 1.99 -12.30 28.85
CA LEU A 71 3.42 -12.56 28.98
C LEU A 71 3.91 -12.03 30.33
N GLN A 72 4.62 -12.87 31.09
CA GLN A 72 5.26 -12.45 32.34
C GLN A 72 6.63 -11.83 32.08
N TRP A 73 7.10 -11.02 33.03
CA TRP A 73 8.42 -10.40 32.92
C TRP A 73 9.52 -11.48 32.81
N GLY A 74 10.53 -11.21 31.99
CA GLY A 74 11.63 -12.14 31.71
C GLY A 74 11.30 -13.33 30.80
N HIS A 75 10.05 -13.51 30.37
CA HIS A 75 9.68 -14.59 29.45
C HIS A 75 9.77 -14.15 27.99
N GLN A 76 10.27 -15.04 27.12
CA GLN A 76 10.28 -14.87 25.67
C GLN A 76 9.27 -15.83 25.03
N MET A 77 8.50 -15.34 24.06
CA MET A 77 7.49 -16.12 23.35
C MET A 77 7.63 -15.89 21.84
N PRO A 78 7.97 -16.93 21.05
CA PRO A 78 8.00 -16.81 19.60
C PRO A 78 6.56 -16.71 19.05
N ILE A 79 6.35 -15.81 18.10
CA ILE A 79 5.10 -15.66 17.37
C ILE A 79 5.36 -15.98 15.91
N TYR A 80 4.61 -16.93 15.38
CA TYR A 80 4.71 -17.34 13.98
C TYR A 80 3.55 -16.77 13.17
N MET A 81 3.83 -16.37 11.94
CA MET A 81 2.83 -15.95 10.97
C MET A 81 2.78 -16.98 9.85
N THR A 82 1.57 -17.42 9.50
CA THR A 82 1.33 -18.32 8.38
C THR A 82 0.92 -17.52 7.14
N THR A 83 0.99 -18.15 5.98
CA THR A 83 0.51 -17.59 4.71
C THR A 83 -0.96 -17.18 4.83
N VAL A 84 -1.31 -16.02 4.27
CA VAL A 84 -2.71 -15.58 4.21
C VAL A 84 -3.45 -16.44 3.18
N PRO A 85 -4.58 -17.08 3.54
CA PRO A 85 -5.37 -17.87 2.60
C PRO A 85 -5.84 -17.03 1.41
N GLU A 86 -5.85 -17.62 0.22
CA GLU A 86 -6.19 -16.94 -1.03
C GLU A 86 -7.62 -16.35 -1.01
N ASP A 87 -8.58 -17.05 -0.42
CA ASP A 87 -9.97 -16.58 -0.26
C ASP A 87 -10.09 -15.32 0.61
N LYS A 88 -9.06 -15.03 1.43
CA LYS A 88 -9.01 -13.85 2.29
C LYS A 88 -8.27 -12.69 1.66
N LEU A 89 -7.58 -12.90 0.54
CA LEU A 89 -6.93 -11.85 -0.23
C LEU A 89 -7.96 -11.15 -1.12
N PRO A 90 -7.94 -9.81 -1.18
CA PRO A 90 -8.69 -9.08 -2.19
C PRO A 90 -8.37 -9.61 -3.59
N LYS A 91 -9.39 -9.93 -4.38
CA LYS A 91 -9.26 -10.46 -5.76
C LYS A 91 -8.44 -9.54 -6.69
N ILE A 92 -8.26 -8.27 -6.31
CA ILE A 92 -7.45 -7.27 -7.04
C ILE A 92 -5.95 -7.51 -6.84
N ILE A 93 -5.53 -8.19 -5.77
CA ILE A 93 -4.12 -8.57 -5.50
C ILE A 93 -3.69 -9.75 -6.37
N ASN A 94 -4.63 -10.39 -7.08
CA ASN A 94 -4.33 -11.48 -7.97
C ASN A 94 -3.50 -10.95 -9.16
N SER A 95 -2.19 -11.15 -9.03
CA SER A 95 -1.29 -11.40 -10.16
C SER A 95 -0.74 -10.19 -10.90
N THR A 96 -0.04 -9.29 -10.19
CA THR A 96 1.00 -8.48 -10.85
C THR A 96 2.29 -8.50 -10.04
N ALA A 97 3.40 -8.89 -10.68
CA ALA A 97 4.72 -8.93 -10.08
C ALA A 97 5.08 -7.56 -9.46
N GLY A 98 5.61 -7.56 -8.24
CA GLY A 98 5.99 -6.33 -7.52
C GLY A 98 4.92 -5.77 -6.57
N THR A 99 3.78 -6.45 -6.40
CA THR A 99 2.77 -6.07 -5.38
C THR A 99 3.08 -6.70 -4.01
N PHE A 100 2.92 -5.92 -2.95
CA PHE A 100 3.10 -6.38 -1.56
C PHE A 100 2.07 -5.74 -0.64
N LEU A 101 1.81 -6.40 0.50
CA LEU A 101 0.98 -5.86 1.57
C LEU A 101 1.86 -5.11 2.57
N PHE A 102 1.42 -3.93 2.97
CA PHE A 102 2.05 -3.13 4.02
C PHE A 102 1.02 -2.77 5.11
N GLY A 103 1.46 -2.68 6.35
CA GLY A 103 0.60 -2.35 7.49
C GLY A 103 1.37 -2.26 8.79
N THR A 104 0.67 -1.99 9.88
CA THR A 104 1.25 -1.90 11.22
C THR A 104 0.96 -3.17 12.03
N MET A 105 1.96 -3.64 12.78
CA MET A 105 1.81 -4.75 13.73
C MET A 105 1.84 -4.18 15.15
N THR A 106 0.78 -4.42 15.92
CA THR A 106 0.64 -3.88 17.28
C THR A 106 0.37 -5.00 18.28
N PHE A 107 1.26 -5.16 19.26
CA PHE A 107 1.20 -6.18 20.30
C PHE A 107 0.37 -5.83 21.55
N PRO A 108 0.41 -4.60 22.10
CA PRO A 108 -0.27 -4.34 23.36
C PRO A 108 -1.79 -4.44 23.23
N LYS A 109 -2.46 -5.07 24.20
CA LYS A 109 -3.93 -5.14 24.23
C LYS A 109 -4.57 -3.79 24.55
N ASN A 110 -3.92 -2.97 25.37
CA ASN A 110 -4.42 -1.69 25.87
C ASN A 110 -4.51 -0.63 24.76
N GLU A 111 -5.71 -0.07 24.54
CA GLU A 111 -5.96 0.90 23.46
C GLU A 111 -5.15 2.19 23.58
N LYS A 112 -4.89 2.66 24.81
CA LYS A 112 -4.05 3.84 25.04
C LYS A 112 -2.61 3.62 24.58
N MET A 113 -2.09 2.39 24.69
CA MET A 113 -0.74 2.04 24.23
C MET A 113 -0.68 1.75 22.73
N LYS A 114 -1.81 1.38 22.10
CA LYS A 114 -1.88 1.19 20.65
C LYS A 114 -1.79 2.49 19.86
N LYS A 115 -2.19 3.63 20.45
CA LYS A 115 -2.17 4.96 19.81
C LYS A 115 -0.81 5.66 19.89
N LEU A 116 0.14 5.11 20.65
CA LEU A 116 1.50 5.64 20.81
C LEU A 116 2.50 5.02 19.81
N VAL A 117 2.04 4.08 18.97
CA VAL A 117 2.84 3.29 18.03
C VAL A 117 2.37 3.56 16.60
#